data_AF-A0A4Y7RAN3-F1
#
_entry.id   AF-A0A4Y7RAN3-F1
#
_cell.length_a   1.000
_cell.length_b   1.000
_cell.length_c   1.000
_cell.angle_alpha   90.00
_cell.angle_beta   90.00
_cell.angle_gamma   90.00
#
_symmetry.space_group_name_H-M   'P 1'
#
loop_
_entity.id
_entity.type
_entity.pdbx_description
1 polymer ?
#
loop_
_entity_poly.entity_id
_entity_poly.type
_entity_poly.pdbx_seq_one_letter_code
_entity_poly.pdbx_strand_id
1 'polypeptide(L)'
;MAIKNLNNRVTVAFGAEDSQNDIKKSKEELFEQTVAIENALLKLEKADTLLNHWLQEYGFHEKPDPSLISSARTPSNAMRKAQAQKWYWEYDYIFKFIDIVSNYVDESKNLLSQAIGVE
;
A
#
# COMPACT_ATOMS: atom_id res chain seq x y z
N MET A 1 64.32 12.52 0.24
CA MET A 1 63.54 11.35 0.72
C MET A 1 62.15 11.71 1.27
N ALA A 2 61.72 12.98 1.27
CA ALA A 2 60.42 13.40 1.82
C ALA A 2 59.22 13.28 0.85
N ILE A 3 59.46 13.40 -0.46
CA ILE A 3 58.39 13.50 -1.48
C ILE A 3 57.61 12.18 -1.65
N LYS A 4 58.26 11.01 -1.53
CA LYS A 4 57.57 9.70 -1.59
C LYS A 4 56.55 9.50 -0.47
N ASN A 5 56.77 10.09 0.70
CA ASN A 5 55.90 9.95 1.87
C ASN A 5 54.66 10.87 1.81
N LEU A 6 54.78 12.00 1.11
CA LEU A 6 53.67 12.92 0.83
C LEU A 6 52.70 12.34 -0.22
N ASN A 7 53.21 11.80 -1.32
CA ASN A 7 52.36 11.19 -2.35
C ASN A 7 51.55 10.02 -1.78
N ASN A 8 52.15 9.16 -0.97
CA ASN A 8 51.44 8.02 -0.37
C ASN A 8 50.33 8.47 0.61
N ARG A 9 50.54 9.56 1.35
CA ARG A 9 49.53 10.13 2.26
C ARG A 9 48.37 10.78 1.51
N VAL A 10 48.67 11.47 0.41
CA VAL A 10 47.64 12.10 -0.44
C VAL A 10 46.80 11.03 -1.13
N THR A 11 47.39 9.96 -1.66
CA THR A 11 46.65 8.86 -2.30
C THR A 11 45.74 8.12 -1.30
N VAL A 12 46.20 7.91 -0.07
CA VAL A 12 45.40 7.26 0.99
C VAL A 12 44.28 8.17 1.50
N ALA A 13 44.53 9.49 1.64
CA ALA A 13 43.51 10.45 2.03
C ALA A 13 42.41 10.59 0.95
N PHE A 14 42.80 10.65 -0.33
CA PHE A 14 41.87 10.76 -1.45
C PHE A 14 41.01 9.48 -1.59
N GLY A 15 41.62 8.30 -1.47
CA GLY A 15 40.89 7.03 -1.47
C GLY A 15 39.97 6.84 -0.26
N ALA A 16 40.30 7.44 0.89
CA ALA A 16 39.46 7.43 2.08
C ALA A 16 38.27 8.41 1.97
N GLU A 17 38.44 9.57 1.33
CA GLU A 17 37.35 10.52 1.06
C GLU A 17 36.35 9.96 0.04
N ASP A 18 36.81 9.35 -1.06
CA ASP A 18 35.94 8.67 -2.03
C ASP A 18 35.16 7.52 -1.37
N SER A 19 35.84 6.69 -0.57
CA SER A 19 35.18 5.61 0.17
C SER A 19 34.14 6.13 1.18
N GLN A 20 34.38 7.27 1.83
CA GLN A 20 33.41 7.86 2.75
C GLN A 20 32.20 8.46 2.04
N ASN A 21 32.40 9.07 0.86
CA ASN A 21 31.29 9.55 0.04
C ASN A 21 30.42 8.41 -0.47
N ASP A 22 31.02 7.30 -0.91
CA ASP A 22 30.29 6.11 -1.35
C ASP A 22 29.47 5.50 -0.20
N ILE A 23 30.07 5.36 0.98
CA ILE A 23 29.35 4.88 2.18
C ILE A 23 28.19 5.80 2.54
N LYS A 24 28.39 7.12 2.46
CA LYS A 24 27.35 8.10 2.76
C LYS A 24 26.19 7.97 1.76
N LYS A 25 26.49 7.89 0.46
CA LYS A 25 25.50 7.71 -0.59
C LYS A 25 24.71 6.41 -0.42
N SER A 26 25.38 5.30 -0.16
CA SER A 26 24.70 4.01 0.08
C SER A 26 23.81 4.05 1.32
N LYS A 27 24.18 4.79 2.37
CA LYS A 27 23.33 4.98 3.56
C LYS A 27 22.08 5.80 3.24
N GLU A 28 22.22 6.84 2.43
CA GLU A 28 21.10 7.66 1.96
C GLU A 28 20.14 6.81 1.11
N GLU A 29 20.66 6.03 0.14
CA GLU A 29 19.85 5.11 -0.69
C GLU A 29 19.10 4.06 0.16
N LEU A 30 19.79 3.43 1.12
CA LEU A 30 19.16 2.45 2.03
C LEU A 30 18.08 3.09 2.90
N PHE A 31 18.29 4.33 3.35
CA PHE A 31 17.31 5.06 4.12
C PHE A 31 16.05 5.34 3.30
N GLU A 32 16.21 5.86 2.08
CA GLU A 32 15.07 6.13 1.18
C GLU A 32 14.30 4.85 0.83
N GLN A 33 15.00 3.74 0.56
CA GLN A 33 14.38 2.43 0.34
C GLN A 33 13.59 1.96 1.56
N THR A 34 14.15 2.12 2.76
CA THR A 34 13.48 1.73 4.01
C THR A 34 12.20 2.54 4.19
N VAL A 35 12.27 3.86 4.00
CA VAL A 35 11.11 4.76 4.09
C VAL A 35 10.04 4.39 3.06
N ALA A 36 10.42 4.08 1.82
CA ALA A 36 9.48 3.67 0.79
C ALA A 36 8.78 2.35 1.14
N ILE A 37 9.51 1.35 1.66
CA ILE A 37 8.95 0.08 2.12
C ILE A 37 8.00 0.28 3.30
N GLU A 38 8.39 1.06 4.32
CA GLU A 38 7.54 1.35 5.47
C GLU A 38 6.24 2.04 5.06
N ASN A 39 6.33 3.02 4.16
CA ASN A 39 5.15 3.71 3.62
C ASN A 39 4.25 2.77 2.81
N ALA A 40 4.83 1.85 2.03
CA ALA A 40 4.07 0.85 1.28
C ALA A 40 3.33 -0.11 2.21
N LEU A 41 3.98 -0.58 3.28
CA LEU A 41 3.38 -1.44 4.30
C LEU A 41 2.23 -0.74 5.01
N LEU A 42 2.40 0.52 5.41
CA LEU A 42 1.34 1.30 6.05
C LEU A 42 0.10 1.46 5.15
N LYS A 43 0.28 1.64 3.84
CA LYS A 43 -0.83 1.71 2.88
C LYS A 43 -1.52 0.35 2.71
N LEU A 44 -0.77 -0.75 2.67
CA LEU A 44 -1.34 -2.09 2.62
C LEU A 44 -2.13 -2.42 3.90
N GLU A 45 -1.67 -2.00 5.06
CA GLU A 45 -2.40 -2.16 6.33
C GLU A 45 -3.73 -1.38 6.33
N LYS A 46 -3.73 -0.17 5.76
CA LYS A 46 -4.96 0.62 5.56
C LYS A 46 -5.92 -0.07 4.59
N ALA A 47 -5.41 -0.59 3.49
CA ALA A 47 -6.19 -1.36 2.53
C ALA A 47 -6.82 -2.60 3.18
N ASP A 48 -6.04 -3.36 3.94
CA ASP A 48 -6.51 -4.55 4.68
C ASP A 48 -7.59 -4.18 5.70
N THR A 49 -7.38 -3.13 6.48
CA THR A 49 -8.38 -2.63 7.44
C THR A 49 -9.71 -2.30 6.77
N LEU A 50 -9.67 -1.58 5.64
CA LEU A 50 -10.87 -1.22 4.88
C LEU A 50 -11.55 -2.44 4.25
N LEU A 51 -10.78 -3.37 3.71
CA LEU A 51 -11.30 -4.61 3.16
C LEU A 51 -11.97 -5.47 4.23
N ASN A 52 -11.37 -5.56 5.43
CA ASN A 52 -11.93 -6.28 6.56
C ASN A 52 -13.25 -5.66 7.01
N HIS A 53 -13.33 -4.32 7.10
CA HIS A 53 -14.59 -3.63 7.39
C HIS A 53 -15.65 -3.93 6.32
N TRP A 54 -15.27 -3.84 5.04
CA TRP A 54 -16.16 -4.14 3.93
C TRP A 54 -16.68 -5.58 3.95
N LEU A 55 -15.81 -6.57 4.22
CA LEU A 55 -16.19 -7.97 4.36
C LEU A 55 -17.17 -8.21 5.50
N GLN A 56 -17.04 -7.48 6.61
CA GLN A 56 -17.99 -7.58 7.73
C GLN A 56 -19.35 -6.97 7.37
N GLU A 57 -19.35 -5.84 6.67
CA GLU A 57 -20.58 -5.09 6.36
C GLU A 57 -21.36 -5.63 5.15
N TYR A 58 -20.64 -6.18 4.17
CA TYR A 58 -21.18 -6.59 2.87
C TYR A 58 -20.84 -8.04 2.49
N GLY A 59 -20.21 -8.81 3.38
CA GLY A 59 -20.03 -10.25 3.25
C GLY A 59 -21.35 -10.99 3.45
N PHE A 60 -22.26 -10.87 2.50
CA PHE A 60 -23.57 -11.51 2.57
C PHE A 60 -23.43 -13.03 2.37
N HIS A 61 -24.12 -13.82 3.21
CA HIS A 61 -24.15 -15.29 3.11
C HIS A 61 -24.74 -15.76 1.77
N GLU A 62 -25.70 -15.00 1.24
CA GLU A 62 -26.29 -15.22 -0.08
C GLU A 62 -26.13 -13.95 -0.91
N LYS A 63 -25.95 -14.11 -2.22
CA LYS A 63 -25.92 -12.98 -3.16
C LYS A 63 -27.22 -12.16 -3.02
N PRO A 64 -27.14 -10.84 -2.80
CA PRO A 64 -28.32 -9.99 -2.78
C PRO A 64 -29.14 -10.11 -4.06
N ASP A 65 -30.45 -10.29 -3.92
CA ASP A 65 -31.40 -10.41 -5.03
C ASP A 65 -32.21 -9.10 -5.15
N PRO A 66 -31.94 -8.26 -6.17
CA PRO A 66 -32.64 -6.99 -6.36
C PRO A 66 -34.15 -7.14 -6.53
N SER A 67 -34.64 -8.30 -7.00
CA SER A 67 -36.08 -8.54 -7.18
C SER A 67 -36.87 -8.51 -5.87
N LEU A 68 -36.20 -8.75 -4.74
CA LEU A 68 -36.80 -8.72 -3.40
C LEU A 68 -37.07 -7.30 -2.89
N ILE A 69 -36.46 -6.27 -3.49
CA ILE A 69 -36.64 -4.88 -3.06
C ILE A 69 -38.11 -4.47 -3.21
N SER A 70 -38.72 -4.83 -4.35
CA SER A 70 -40.12 -4.57 -4.68
C SER A 70 -41.11 -5.64 -4.18
N SER A 71 -40.65 -6.81 -3.73
CA SER A 71 -41.53 -7.88 -3.26
C SER A 71 -42.18 -7.56 -1.92
N ALA A 72 -43.32 -8.17 -1.58
CA ALA A 72 -43.85 -8.07 -0.22
C ALA A 72 -42.84 -8.64 0.81
N ARG A 73 -42.76 -8.01 1.99
CA ARG A 73 -41.95 -8.53 3.10
C ARG A 73 -42.68 -9.70 3.74
N THR A 74 -42.04 -10.86 3.77
CA THR A 74 -42.51 -12.07 4.43
C THR A 74 -41.45 -12.53 5.44
N PRO A 75 -41.82 -13.33 6.47
CA PRO A 75 -40.82 -13.87 7.39
C PRO A 75 -39.71 -14.66 6.68
N SER A 76 -40.05 -15.38 5.60
CA SER A 76 -39.12 -16.21 4.84
C SER A 76 -38.13 -15.42 3.97
N ASN A 77 -38.44 -14.18 3.59
CA ASN A 77 -37.54 -13.34 2.78
C ASN A 77 -37.02 -12.09 3.50
N ALA A 78 -37.40 -11.86 4.76
CA ALA A 78 -37.10 -10.62 5.46
C ALA A 78 -35.59 -10.30 5.51
N MET A 79 -34.75 -11.30 5.81
CA MET A 79 -33.29 -11.13 5.86
C MET A 79 -32.70 -10.85 4.47
N ARG A 80 -33.05 -11.66 3.47
CA ARG A 80 -32.58 -11.52 2.08
C ARG A 80 -33.02 -10.18 1.48
N LYS A 81 -34.23 -9.75 1.79
CA LYS A 81 -34.76 -8.44 1.39
C LYS A 81 -33.99 -7.29 2.05
N ALA A 82 -33.66 -7.39 3.34
CA ALA A 82 -32.86 -6.38 4.03
C ALA A 82 -31.45 -6.27 3.42
N GLN A 83 -30.81 -7.39 3.09
CA GLN A 83 -29.50 -7.41 2.42
C GLN A 83 -29.59 -6.78 1.01
N ALA A 84 -30.60 -7.12 0.22
CA ALA A 84 -30.86 -6.52 -1.09
C ALA A 84 -31.09 -5.01 -1.02
N GLN A 85 -31.83 -4.54 -0.02
CA GLN A 85 -32.05 -3.12 0.22
C GLN A 85 -30.75 -2.42 0.62
N LYS A 86 -30.00 -2.95 1.59
CA LYS A 86 -28.72 -2.37 2.03
C LYS A 86 -27.77 -2.21 0.84
N TRP A 87 -27.56 -3.30 0.09
CA TRP A 87 -26.69 -3.28 -1.10
C TRP A 87 -27.13 -2.25 -2.14
N TYR A 88 -28.43 -2.13 -2.40
CA TYR A 88 -28.96 -1.19 -3.39
C TYR A 88 -28.77 0.27 -2.95
N TRP A 89 -29.08 0.58 -1.69
CA TRP A 89 -28.96 1.95 -1.17
C TRP A 89 -27.52 2.39 -0.97
N GLU A 90 -26.62 1.44 -0.69
CA GLU A 90 -25.21 1.72 -0.40
C GLU A 90 -24.28 1.40 -1.57
N TYR A 91 -24.83 1.14 -2.76
CA TYR A 91 -24.08 0.78 -3.95
C TYR A 91 -22.94 1.77 -4.24
N ASP A 92 -23.24 3.07 -4.25
CA ASP A 92 -22.23 4.11 -4.49
C ASP A 92 -21.13 4.13 -3.42
N TYR A 93 -21.45 3.78 -2.17
CA TYR A 93 -20.47 3.69 -1.10
C TYR A 93 -19.55 2.48 -1.29
N ILE A 94 -20.10 1.33 -1.69
CA ILE A 94 -19.33 0.12 -1.99
C ILE A 94 -18.29 0.42 -3.08
N PHE A 95 -18.68 1.12 -4.15
CA PHE A 95 -17.75 1.49 -5.22
C PHE A 95 -16.65 2.45 -4.74
N LYS A 96 -16.99 3.45 -3.93
CA LYS A 96 -15.99 4.34 -3.33
C LYS A 96 -15.00 3.61 -2.43
N PHE A 97 -15.47 2.62 -1.66
CA PHE A 97 -14.59 1.78 -0.84
C PHE A 97 -13.58 1.01 -1.72
N ILE A 98 -14.06 0.38 -2.80
CA ILE A 98 -13.20 -0.35 -3.74
C ILE A 98 -12.16 0.57 -4.37
N ASP A 99 -12.57 1.78 -4.76
CA ASP A 99 -11.67 2.78 -5.35
C ASP A 99 -10.56 3.21 -4.37
N ILE A 100 -10.92 3.51 -3.12
CA ILE A 100 -9.94 3.87 -2.06
C ILE A 100 -8.95 2.73 -1.81
N VAL A 101 -9.44 1.49 -1.69
CA VAL A 101 -8.57 0.32 -1.50
C VAL A 101 -7.64 0.11 -2.69
N SER A 102 -8.16 0.25 -3.91
CA SER A 102 -7.36 0.11 -5.14
C SER A 102 -6.26 1.16 -5.19
N ASN A 103 -6.57 2.42 -4.82
CA ASN A 103 -5.59 3.49 -4.71
C ASN A 103 -4.48 3.16 -3.72
N TYR A 104 -4.80 2.63 -2.53
CA TYR A 104 -3.77 2.22 -1.58
C TYR A 104 -2.88 1.10 -2.13
N VAL A 105 -3.46 0.11 -2.80
CA VAL A 105 -2.71 -0.99 -3.40
C VAL A 105 -1.78 -0.49 -4.51
N ASP A 106 -2.25 0.39 -5.38
CA ASP A 106 -1.46 0.92 -6.49
C ASP A 106 -0.36 1.87 -6.01
N GLU A 107 -0.64 2.71 -5.02
CA GLU A 107 0.38 3.53 -4.37
C GLU A 107 1.45 2.66 -3.68
N SER A 108 1.07 1.56 -3.02
CA SER A 108 2.03 0.61 -2.44
C SER A 108 2.90 -0.04 -3.50
N LYS A 109 2.32 -0.46 -4.64
CA LYS A 109 3.12 -1.01 -5.77
C LYS A 109 4.13 0.01 -6.26
N ASN A 110 3.71 1.27 -6.45
CA ASN A 110 4.59 2.33 -6.93
C ASN A 110 5.75 2.59 -5.96
N LEU A 111 5.48 2.64 -4.64
CA LEU A 111 6.52 2.80 -3.61
C LEU A 111 7.50 1.62 -3.60
N LEU A 112 7.01 0.39 -3.75
CA LEU A 112 7.86 -0.80 -3.79
C LEU A 112 8.70 -0.85 -5.07
N SER A 113 8.13 -0.49 -6.23
CA SER A 113 8.86 -0.35 -7.50
C SER A 113 10.00 0.65 -7.38
N GLN A 114 9.76 1.81 -6.77
CA GLN A 114 10.79 2.81 -6.47
C GLN A 114 11.88 2.25 -5.55
N ALA A 115 11.50 1.51 -4.51
CA ALA A 115 12.46 0.91 -3.57
C ALA A 115 13.35 -0.17 -4.24
N ILE A 116 12.80 -0.96 -5.15
CA ILE A 116 13.52 -2.05 -5.85
C ILE A 116 14.31 -1.52 -7.07
N GLY A 117 14.03 -0.28 -7.52
CA GLY A 117 14.67 0.31 -8.71
C GLY A 117 14.12 -0.27 -10.01
N VAL A 118 12.87 -0.72 -10.01
CA VAL A 118 12.15 -1.20 -11.20
C VAL A 118 11.18 -0.08 -11.59
N GLU A 119 11.59 0.78 -12.53
CA GLU A 119 10.68 1.71 -13.21
C GLU A 119 9.72 0.97 -14.15
#